data_AF-D4DTT9-F1
#
_entry.id   AF-D4DTT9-F1
#
_cell.length_a   1.000
_cell.length_b   1.000
_cell.length_c   1.000
_cell.angle_alpha   90.00
_cell.angle_beta   90.00
_cell.angle_gamma   90.00
#
_symmetry.space_group_name_H-M   'P 1'
#
loop_
_entity.id
_entity.type
_entity.pdbx_description
1 polymer ?
#
loop_
_entity_poly.entity_id
_entity_poly.type
_entity_poly.pdbx_seq_one_letter_code
_entity_poly.pdbx_strand_id
1 'polypeptide(L)'
;MASLNLEEGKWRQAAAEIKRARAMTSRQGRFFDENHLLQIQLLVIGRYDNPQQALQELNLLHDQIARRPNNAENLSAVLYQRALVYVDKLNRPEKAIADLRRYLELNPDNPNGQNALGYTMLTMPNPKVDEAFELIRAAYEQEPEEPAINDSLGWAYFLKGDAETALPYLQYAFKMQGDAEVSAHLGEVLWHLGKKEQAVEMFEKGRKAGGNIRVLQNTMRRLGVPLPESGRPAVKDKKVSKPAAVRKK
;
A
#
# COMPACT_ATOMS: atom_id res chain seq x y z
N MET A 1 8.62 20.57 15.52
CA MET A 1 9.87 19.84 15.21
C MET A 1 9.60 18.44 14.67
N ALA A 2 8.87 17.57 15.36
CA ALA A 2 8.57 16.24 14.84
C ALA A 2 7.86 16.25 13.47
N SER A 3 6.83 17.09 13.30
CA SER A 3 6.12 17.23 12.00
C SER A 3 7.05 17.70 10.88
N LEU A 4 7.86 18.74 11.12
CA LEU A 4 8.84 19.24 10.16
C LEU A 4 9.85 18.16 9.75
N ASN A 5 10.39 17.42 10.72
CA ASN A 5 11.29 16.31 10.43
C ASN A 5 10.61 15.22 9.59
N LEU A 6 9.31 14.98 9.79
CA LEU A 6 8.56 14.02 8.99
C LEU A 6 8.35 14.51 7.54
N GLU A 7 8.00 15.78 7.35
CA GLU A 7 7.88 16.42 6.04
C GLU A 7 9.19 16.38 5.25
N GLU A 8 10.33 16.56 5.94
CA GLU A 8 11.68 16.44 5.35
C GLU A 8 12.15 14.97 5.18
N GLY A 9 11.30 13.98 5.47
CA GLY A 9 11.62 12.55 5.36
C GLY A 9 12.57 12.01 6.46
N LYS A 10 12.92 12.82 7.45
CA LYS A 10 13.81 12.51 8.58
C LYS A 10 13.06 11.78 9.70
N TRP A 11 12.39 10.67 9.38
CA TRP A 11 11.51 9.93 10.31
C TRP A 11 12.20 9.49 11.61
N ARG A 12 13.51 9.16 11.58
CA ARG A 12 14.28 8.82 12.79
C ARG A 12 14.43 10.01 13.74
N GLN A 13 14.63 11.21 13.19
CA GLN A 13 14.69 12.43 13.97
C GLN A 13 13.31 12.79 14.50
N ALA A 14 12.26 12.64 13.70
CA ALA A 14 10.88 12.79 14.15
C ALA A 14 10.56 11.85 15.34
N ALA A 15 10.95 10.58 15.26
CA ALA A 15 10.78 9.61 16.36
C ALA A 15 11.47 10.07 17.66
N ALA A 16 12.70 10.58 17.56
CA ALA A 16 13.43 11.11 18.71
C ALA A 16 12.73 12.33 19.33
N GLU A 17 12.23 13.25 18.52
CA GLU A 17 11.48 14.43 19.01
C GLU A 17 10.15 14.05 19.65
N ILE A 18 9.43 13.05 19.12
CA ILE A 18 8.20 12.53 19.73
C ILE A 18 8.49 11.92 21.10
N LYS A 19 9.56 11.14 21.23
CA LYS A 19 9.98 10.57 22.51
C LYS A 19 10.27 11.67 23.55
N ARG A 20 10.92 12.76 23.14
CA ARG A 20 11.15 13.93 24.00
C ARG A 20 9.85 14.62 24.39
N ALA A 21 8.97 14.88 23.42
CA ALA A 21 7.68 15.53 23.65
C ALA A 21 6.81 14.75 24.66
N ARG A 22 6.80 13.41 24.59
CA ARG A 22 6.07 12.55 25.55
C ARG A 22 6.62 12.60 26.97
N ALA A 23 7.91 12.87 27.12
CA ALA A 23 8.57 12.99 28.42
C ALA A 23 8.35 14.37 29.06
N MET A 24 7.80 15.34 28.33
CA MET A 24 7.49 16.67 28.87
C MET A 24 6.28 16.59 29.81
N THR A 25 6.32 17.39 30.88
CA THR A 25 5.27 17.51 31.89
C THR A 25 4.04 18.28 31.38
N SER A 26 4.23 19.24 30.47
CA SER A 26 3.12 19.86 29.73
C SER A 26 2.98 19.18 28.38
N ARG A 27 1.81 18.57 28.15
CA ARG A 27 1.44 17.91 26.88
C ARG A 27 0.37 18.68 26.10
N GLN A 28 -0.01 19.86 26.60
CA GLN A 28 -0.89 20.80 25.92
C GLN A 28 -0.10 22.06 25.59
N GLY A 29 0.08 22.31 24.31
CA GLY A 29 0.60 23.56 23.77
C GLY A 29 -0.47 24.29 22.97
N ARG A 30 -0.24 25.57 22.72
CA ARG A 30 -1.12 26.41 21.88
C ARG A 30 -1.35 25.86 20.47
N PHE A 31 -0.44 25.03 19.96
CA PHE A 31 -0.43 24.53 18.58
C PHE A 31 -0.45 23.00 18.47
N PHE A 32 -0.30 22.27 19.58
CA PHE A 32 -0.22 20.81 19.59
C PHE A 32 -0.78 20.24 20.90
N ASP A 33 -1.59 19.20 20.81
CA ASP A 33 -2.10 18.43 21.94
C ASP A 33 -1.69 16.95 21.85
N GLU A 34 -2.18 16.13 22.78
CA GLU A 34 -1.89 14.69 22.81
C GLU A 34 -2.37 13.95 21.54
N ASN A 35 -3.48 14.39 20.92
CA ASN A 35 -4.03 13.77 19.71
C ASN A 35 -3.12 14.05 18.51
N HIS A 36 -2.71 15.31 18.32
CA HIS A 36 -1.75 15.66 17.26
C HIS A 36 -0.43 14.91 17.42
N LEU A 37 0.06 14.77 18.65
CA LEU A 37 1.28 14.01 18.93
C LEU A 37 1.13 12.52 18.58
N LEU A 38 -0.04 11.94 18.86
CA LEU A 38 -0.35 10.56 18.47
C LEU A 38 -0.37 10.41 16.95
N GLN A 39 -1.04 11.29 16.22
CA GLN A 39 -1.12 11.20 14.75
C GLN A 39 0.27 11.22 14.10
N ILE A 40 1.14 12.15 14.52
CA ILE A 40 2.52 12.22 14.01
C ILE A 40 3.29 10.94 14.37
N GLN A 41 3.07 10.38 15.56
CA GLN A 41 3.71 9.13 15.95
C GLN A 41 3.27 7.95 15.10
N LEU A 42 1.98 7.82 14.79
CA LEU A 42 1.47 6.74 13.95
C LEU A 42 2.09 6.81 12.55
N LEU A 43 2.20 8.01 11.98
CA LEU A 43 2.88 8.22 10.70
C LEU A 43 4.37 7.81 10.76
N VAL A 44 5.07 8.16 11.84
CA VAL A 44 6.48 7.78 12.05
C VAL A 44 6.63 6.27 12.19
N ILE A 45 5.77 5.61 12.98
CA ILE A 45 5.79 4.14 13.16
C ILE A 45 5.55 3.44 11.81
N GLY A 46 4.63 3.96 10.99
CA GLY A 46 4.38 3.48 9.64
C GLY A 46 5.62 3.51 8.72
N ARG A 47 6.64 4.31 9.04
CA ARG A 47 7.90 4.43 8.29
C ARG A 47 9.07 3.60 8.84
N TYR A 48 8.87 2.85 9.92
CA TYR A 48 9.94 2.01 10.47
C TYR A 48 10.40 0.93 9.48
N ASP A 49 11.71 0.72 9.42
CA ASP A 49 12.33 -0.34 8.61
C ASP A 49 11.99 -1.73 9.16
N ASN A 50 11.89 -1.87 10.49
CA ASN A 50 11.56 -3.12 11.17
C ASN A 50 10.05 -3.18 11.48
N PRO A 51 9.26 -4.02 10.78
CA PRO A 51 7.83 -4.08 10.98
C PRO A 51 7.42 -4.77 12.30
N GLN A 52 8.26 -5.63 12.87
CA GLN A 52 8.01 -6.19 14.20
C GLN A 52 8.15 -5.13 15.29
N GLN A 53 9.12 -4.23 15.16
CA GLN A 53 9.24 -3.08 16.06
C GLN A 53 8.02 -2.16 15.94
N ALA A 54 7.60 -1.84 14.71
CA ALA A 54 6.42 -1.03 14.47
C ALA A 54 5.17 -1.64 15.13
N LEU A 55 4.97 -2.93 14.93
CA LEU A 55 3.85 -3.66 15.51
C LEU A 55 3.91 -3.68 17.04
N GLN A 56 5.08 -3.86 17.64
CA GLN A 56 5.23 -3.83 19.10
C GLN A 56 4.81 -2.48 19.67
N GLU A 57 5.25 -1.37 19.07
CA GLU A 57 4.87 -0.03 19.52
C GLU A 57 3.37 0.24 19.34
N LEU A 58 2.77 -0.19 18.22
CA LEU A 58 1.33 -0.05 17.98
C LEU A 58 0.50 -0.87 18.99
N ASN A 59 0.94 -2.06 19.37
CA ASN A 59 0.28 -2.85 20.41
C ASN A 59 0.31 -2.15 21.77
N LEU A 60 1.45 -1.57 22.15
CA LEU A 60 1.57 -0.81 23.39
C LEU A 60 0.64 0.42 23.38
N LEU A 61 0.57 1.15 22.27
CA LEU A 61 -0.33 2.29 22.12
C LEU A 61 -1.80 1.86 22.20
N HIS A 62 -2.17 0.80 21.49
CA HIS A 62 -3.49 0.22 21.52
C HIS A 62 -3.91 -0.10 22.97
N ASP A 63 -3.09 -0.83 23.72
CA ASP A 63 -3.41 -1.25 25.08
C ASP A 63 -3.49 -0.06 26.06
N GLN A 64 -2.67 0.97 25.87
CA GLN A 64 -2.72 2.19 26.67
C GLN A 64 -3.99 2.99 26.41
N ILE A 65 -4.38 3.12 25.14
CA ILE A 65 -5.54 3.92 24.73
C ILE A 65 -6.85 3.20 25.06
N ALA A 66 -6.91 1.88 24.87
CA ALA A 66 -8.10 1.07 25.15
C ALA A 66 -8.52 1.08 26.64
N ARG A 67 -7.59 1.39 27.56
CA ARG A 67 -7.87 1.50 29.01
C ARG A 67 -8.42 2.86 29.42
N ARG A 68 -8.37 3.88 28.54
CA ARG A 68 -8.81 5.24 28.85
C ARG A 68 -10.27 5.44 28.40
N PRO A 69 -11.14 6.05 29.22
CA PRO A 69 -12.49 6.39 28.77
C PRO A 69 -12.46 7.43 27.64
N ASN A 70 -13.46 7.43 26.76
CA ASN A 70 -13.66 8.44 25.71
C ASN A 70 -12.46 8.65 24.74
N ASN A 71 -11.81 7.57 24.31
CA ASN A 71 -10.67 7.62 23.38
C ASN A 71 -10.93 6.87 22.05
N ALA A 72 -12.18 6.81 21.60
CA ALA A 72 -12.58 6.07 20.39
C ALA A 72 -11.81 6.52 19.14
N GLU A 73 -11.68 7.83 18.94
CA GLU A 73 -10.93 8.42 17.82
C GLU A 73 -9.46 7.95 17.82
N ASN A 74 -8.75 8.13 18.94
CA ASN A 74 -7.36 7.69 19.08
C ASN A 74 -7.20 6.17 18.92
N LEU A 75 -8.13 5.38 19.45
CA LEU A 75 -8.12 3.93 19.31
C LEU A 75 -8.26 3.53 17.83
N SER A 76 -9.19 4.16 17.12
CA SER A 76 -9.37 3.90 15.70
C SER A 76 -8.14 4.25 14.86
N ALA A 77 -7.47 5.38 15.14
CA ALA A 77 -6.24 5.74 14.45
C ALA A 77 -5.14 4.67 14.62
N VAL A 78 -4.98 4.10 15.83
CA VAL A 78 -4.01 3.03 16.08
C VAL A 78 -4.41 1.73 15.37
N LEU A 79 -5.69 1.36 15.38
CA LEU A 79 -6.20 0.18 14.69
C LEU A 79 -5.93 0.25 13.19
N TYR A 80 -6.24 1.39 12.57
CA TYR A 80 -5.98 1.60 11.14
C TYR A 80 -4.48 1.48 10.81
N GLN A 81 -3.62 2.17 11.58
CA GLN A 81 -2.18 2.10 11.35
C GLN A 81 -1.61 0.69 11.54
N ARG A 82 -2.15 -0.08 12.50
CA ARG A 82 -1.76 -1.48 12.75
C ARG A 82 -2.22 -2.41 11.63
N ALA A 83 -3.40 -2.19 11.07
CA ALA A 83 -3.87 -2.91 9.89
C ALA A 83 -2.95 -2.69 8.69
N LEU A 84 -2.52 -1.46 8.41
CA LEU A 84 -1.57 -1.18 7.32
C LEU A 84 -0.24 -1.92 7.52
N VAL A 85 0.32 -1.93 8.74
CA VAL A 85 1.54 -2.70 9.03
C VAL A 85 1.33 -4.20 8.82
N TYR A 86 0.15 -4.72 9.16
CA TYR A 86 -0.18 -6.13 8.92
C TYR A 86 -0.23 -6.48 7.44
N VAL A 87 -0.87 -5.68 6.59
CA VAL A 87 -0.97 -5.93 5.15
C VAL A 87 0.37 -5.67 4.46
N ASP A 88 0.90 -4.46 4.59
CA ASP A 88 1.98 -3.96 3.74
C ASP A 88 3.34 -4.58 4.09
N LYS A 89 3.55 -4.88 5.37
CA LYS A 89 4.90 -5.25 5.86
C LYS A 89 5.01 -6.64 6.46
N LEU A 90 3.91 -7.18 6.99
CA LEU A 90 3.92 -8.47 7.69
C LEU A 90 3.20 -9.58 6.93
N ASN A 91 2.48 -9.26 5.86
CA ASN A 91 1.67 -10.20 5.11
C ASN A 91 0.73 -11.03 6.00
N ARG A 92 -0.04 -10.34 6.86
CA ARG A 92 -1.01 -10.91 7.83
C ARG A 92 -2.41 -10.32 7.61
N PRO A 93 -3.03 -10.54 6.44
CA PRO A 93 -4.30 -9.91 6.08
C PRO A 93 -5.44 -10.25 7.05
N GLU A 94 -5.44 -11.43 7.68
CA GLU A 94 -6.46 -11.82 8.65
C GLU A 94 -6.49 -10.89 9.87
N LYS A 95 -5.30 -10.47 10.35
CA LYS A 95 -5.19 -9.55 11.48
C LYS A 95 -5.58 -8.13 11.08
N ALA A 96 -5.23 -7.73 9.86
CA ALA A 96 -5.65 -6.45 9.30
C ALA A 96 -7.18 -6.37 9.19
N ILE A 97 -7.85 -7.41 8.69
CA ILE A 97 -9.32 -7.48 8.61
C ILE A 97 -9.95 -7.30 9.99
N ALA A 98 -9.42 -7.95 11.03
CA ALA A 98 -9.93 -7.81 12.39
C ALA A 98 -9.82 -6.35 12.89
N ASP A 99 -8.66 -5.71 12.68
CA ASP A 99 -8.45 -4.31 13.06
C ASP A 99 -9.32 -3.35 12.24
N LEU A 100 -9.46 -3.58 10.94
CA LEU A 100 -10.25 -2.73 10.03
C LEU A 100 -11.76 -2.84 10.29
N ARG A 101 -12.27 -4.02 10.65
CA ARG A 101 -13.66 -4.16 11.13
C ARG A 101 -13.87 -3.34 12.40
N ARG A 102 -12.96 -3.46 13.37
CA ARG A 102 -13.06 -2.66 14.60
C ARG A 102 -12.89 -1.16 14.33
N TYR A 103 -12.07 -0.79 13.36
CA TYR A 103 -11.94 0.59 12.90
C TYR A 103 -13.26 1.14 12.35
N LEU A 104 -13.94 0.39 11.48
CA LEU A 104 -15.23 0.79 10.91
C LEU A 104 -16.38 0.75 11.90
N GLU A 105 -16.33 -0.08 12.94
CA GLU A 105 -17.27 0.04 14.07
C GLU A 105 -17.19 1.41 14.77
N LEU A 106 -16.00 2.05 14.75
CA LEU A 106 -15.77 3.37 15.31
C LEU A 106 -15.92 4.50 14.28
N ASN A 107 -15.79 4.19 12.98
CA ASN A 107 -15.82 5.13 11.86
C ASN A 107 -16.58 4.53 10.66
N PRO A 108 -17.91 4.33 10.77
CA PRO A 108 -18.67 3.49 9.82
C PRO A 108 -18.62 3.97 8.37
N ASP A 109 -18.57 5.29 8.17
CA ASP A 109 -18.65 5.90 6.84
C ASP A 109 -17.28 6.34 6.31
N ASN A 110 -16.17 5.93 6.94
CA ASN A 110 -14.85 6.37 6.47
C ASN A 110 -14.45 5.66 5.16
N PRO A 111 -14.29 6.39 4.03
CA PRO A 111 -14.02 5.77 2.73
C PRO A 111 -12.68 5.03 2.69
N ASN A 112 -11.65 5.57 3.35
CA ASN A 112 -10.35 4.90 3.46
C ASN A 112 -10.43 3.57 4.20
N GLY A 113 -11.16 3.51 5.32
CA GLY A 113 -11.40 2.27 6.06
C GLY A 113 -12.22 1.24 5.29
N GLN A 114 -13.27 1.69 4.59
CA GLN A 114 -14.12 0.84 3.75
C GLN A 114 -13.30 0.24 2.61
N ASN A 115 -12.53 1.07 1.90
CA ASN A 115 -11.65 0.61 0.84
C ASN A 115 -10.56 -0.34 1.36
N ALA A 116 -9.87 0.02 2.44
CA ALA A 116 -8.81 -0.82 3.02
C ALA A 116 -9.36 -2.18 3.47
N LEU A 117 -10.53 -2.23 4.11
CA LEU A 117 -11.16 -3.49 4.50
C LEU A 117 -11.54 -4.33 3.29
N GLY A 118 -12.28 -3.72 2.36
CA GLY A 118 -12.75 -4.41 1.15
C GLY A 118 -11.58 -4.95 0.33
N TYR A 119 -10.59 -4.11 0.04
CA TYR A 119 -9.42 -4.52 -0.73
C TYR A 119 -8.64 -5.65 -0.02
N THR A 120 -8.39 -5.52 1.29
CA THR A 120 -7.72 -6.59 2.05
C THR A 120 -8.49 -7.91 1.96
N MET A 121 -9.82 -7.87 1.99
CA MET A 121 -10.66 -9.07 1.83
C MET A 121 -10.57 -9.69 0.42
N LEU A 122 -10.35 -8.88 -0.63
CA LEU A 122 -10.11 -9.39 -2.00
C LEU A 122 -8.76 -10.10 -2.13
N THR A 123 -7.77 -9.75 -1.31
CA THR A 123 -6.44 -10.41 -1.32
C THR A 123 -6.40 -11.76 -0.61
N MET A 124 -7.48 -12.13 0.09
CA MET A 124 -7.57 -13.40 0.82
C MET A 124 -7.62 -14.60 -0.14
N PRO A 125 -7.12 -15.78 0.25
CA PRO A 125 -7.20 -16.99 -0.59
C PRO A 125 -8.63 -17.39 -0.99
N ASN A 126 -9.61 -17.11 -0.11
CA ASN A 126 -11.03 -17.30 -0.37
C ASN A 126 -11.73 -15.94 -0.16
N PRO A 127 -11.67 -15.04 -1.14
CA PRO A 127 -12.14 -13.68 -0.96
C PRO A 127 -13.66 -13.66 -0.82
N LYS A 128 -14.15 -12.89 0.16
CA LYS A 128 -15.58 -12.58 0.29
C LYS A 128 -15.93 -11.43 -0.66
N VAL A 129 -15.96 -11.73 -1.95
CA VAL A 129 -16.01 -10.72 -3.02
C VAL A 129 -17.24 -9.82 -2.90
N ASP A 130 -18.42 -10.35 -2.59
CA ASP A 130 -19.64 -9.54 -2.49
C ASP A 130 -19.58 -8.55 -1.32
N GLU A 131 -19.14 -9.00 -0.13
CA GLU A 131 -18.99 -8.12 1.03
C GLU A 131 -17.93 -7.04 0.78
N ALA A 132 -16.81 -7.41 0.16
CA ALA A 132 -15.75 -6.48 -0.20
C ALA A 132 -16.21 -5.44 -1.24
N PHE A 133 -16.98 -5.88 -2.25
CA PHE A 133 -17.50 -5.01 -3.30
C PHE A 133 -18.42 -3.93 -2.73
N GLU A 134 -19.33 -4.27 -1.81
CA GLU A 134 -20.23 -3.29 -1.20
C GLU A 134 -19.47 -2.22 -0.41
N LEU A 135 -18.42 -2.62 0.33
CA LEU A 135 -17.55 -1.68 1.06
C LEU A 135 -16.80 -0.75 0.10
N ILE A 136 -16.18 -1.30 -0.95
CA ILE A 136 -15.41 -0.51 -1.92
C ILE A 136 -16.33 0.41 -2.72
N ARG A 137 -17.53 -0.04 -3.08
CA ARG A 137 -18.52 0.80 -3.76
C ARG A 137 -18.94 1.97 -2.88
N ALA A 138 -19.19 1.75 -1.59
CA ALA A 138 -19.51 2.82 -0.64
C ALA A 138 -18.35 3.82 -0.49
N ALA A 139 -17.09 3.35 -0.53
CA ALA A 139 -15.93 4.24 -0.55
C ALA A 139 -15.87 5.07 -1.83
N TYR A 140 -16.13 4.46 -2.99
CA TYR A 140 -16.14 5.11 -4.30
C TYR A 140 -17.24 6.17 -4.43
N GLU A 141 -18.43 5.91 -3.89
CA GLU A 141 -19.53 6.88 -3.89
C GLU A 141 -19.16 8.19 -3.16
N GLN A 142 -18.23 8.12 -2.22
CA GLN A 142 -17.74 9.27 -1.46
C GLN A 142 -16.51 9.93 -2.11
N GLU A 143 -15.57 9.12 -2.61
CA GLU A 143 -14.29 9.58 -3.15
C GLU A 143 -14.02 8.97 -4.55
N PRO A 144 -14.80 9.35 -5.58
CA PRO A 144 -14.72 8.73 -6.91
C PRO A 144 -13.44 9.04 -7.69
N GLU A 145 -12.70 10.07 -7.27
CA GLU A 145 -11.44 10.50 -7.90
C GLU A 145 -10.21 9.85 -7.24
N GLU A 146 -10.38 9.11 -6.14
CA GLU A 146 -9.25 8.53 -5.43
C GLU A 146 -8.69 7.31 -6.19
N PRO A 147 -7.42 7.33 -6.63
CA PRO A 147 -6.86 6.27 -7.49
C PRO A 147 -6.86 4.90 -6.83
N ALA A 148 -6.58 4.82 -5.52
CA ALA A 148 -6.57 3.56 -4.79
C ALA A 148 -7.96 2.90 -4.70
N ILE A 149 -9.01 3.72 -4.60
CA ILE A 149 -10.40 3.25 -4.59
C ILE A 149 -10.81 2.77 -5.98
N ASN A 150 -10.40 3.50 -7.03
CA ASN A 150 -10.63 3.06 -8.42
C ASN A 150 -9.94 1.73 -8.72
N ASP A 151 -8.69 1.54 -8.27
CA ASP A 151 -7.98 0.26 -8.44
C ASP A 151 -8.76 -0.89 -7.76
N SER A 152 -9.12 -0.68 -6.49
CA SER A 152 -9.85 -1.67 -5.69
C SER A 152 -11.22 -2.01 -6.28
N LEU A 153 -11.96 -1.01 -6.78
CA LEU A 153 -13.28 -1.21 -7.38
C LEU A 153 -13.18 -1.94 -8.71
N GLY A 154 -12.24 -1.55 -9.57
CA GLY A 154 -11.97 -2.25 -10.82
C GLY A 154 -11.58 -3.71 -10.58
N TRP A 155 -10.70 -3.96 -9.59
CA TRP A 155 -10.34 -5.31 -9.20
C TRP A 155 -11.53 -6.11 -8.67
N ALA A 156 -12.40 -5.50 -7.88
CA ALA A 156 -13.62 -6.14 -7.38
C ALA A 156 -14.57 -6.54 -8.52
N TYR A 157 -14.80 -5.67 -9.52
CA TYR A 157 -15.60 -5.99 -10.71
C TYR A 157 -15.00 -7.17 -11.48
N PHE A 158 -13.69 -7.20 -11.67
CA PHE A 158 -13.01 -8.30 -12.34
C PHE A 158 -13.20 -9.63 -11.60
N LEU A 159 -13.06 -9.63 -10.26
CA LEU A 159 -13.28 -10.83 -9.45
C LEU A 159 -14.74 -11.30 -9.43
N LYS A 160 -15.70 -10.41 -9.71
CA LYS A 160 -17.11 -10.76 -9.95
C LYS A 160 -17.37 -11.29 -11.38
N GLY A 161 -16.35 -11.35 -12.23
CA GLY A 161 -16.45 -11.81 -13.62
C GLY A 161 -16.79 -10.72 -14.63
N ASP A 162 -16.82 -9.45 -14.23
CA ASP A 162 -17.12 -8.32 -15.11
C ASP A 162 -15.84 -7.56 -15.50
N ALA A 163 -15.06 -8.19 -16.39
CA ALA A 163 -13.80 -7.61 -16.88
C ALA A 163 -13.99 -6.34 -17.73
N GLU A 164 -15.12 -6.22 -18.44
CA GLU A 164 -15.43 -5.05 -19.28
C GLU A 164 -15.66 -3.82 -18.40
N THR A 165 -16.44 -3.96 -17.32
CA THR A 165 -16.68 -2.87 -16.36
C THR A 165 -15.45 -2.53 -15.54
N ALA A 166 -14.62 -3.53 -15.20
CA ALA A 166 -13.37 -3.31 -14.46
C ALA A 166 -12.38 -2.40 -15.19
N LEU A 167 -12.31 -2.51 -16.53
CA LEU A 167 -11.28 -1.87 -17.35
C LEU A 167 -11.17 -0.35 -17.17
N PRO A 168 -12.24 0.47 -17.29
CA PRO A 168 -12.14 1.92 -17.16
C PRO A 168 -11.65 2.37 -15.78
N TYR A 169 -12.04 1.69 -14.70
CA TYR A 169 -11.58 2.02 -13.34
C TYR A 169 -10.07 1.79 -13.18
N LEU A 170 -9.57 0.64 -13.65
CA LEU A 170 -8.14 0.31 -13.59
C LEU A 170 -7.30 1.20 -14.50
N GLN A 171 -7.85 1.61 -15.66
CA GLN A 171 -7.18 2.59 -16.53
C GLN A 171 -7.07 3.96 -15.86
N TYR A 172 -8.11 4.40 -15.17
CA TYR A 172 -8.08 5.64 -14.40
C TYR A 172 -7.04 5.56 -13.27
N ALA A 173 -7.09 4.51 -12.45
CA ALA A 173 -6.14 4.29 -11.36
C ALA A 173 -4.69 4.28 -11.87
N PHE A 174 -4.42 3.55 -12.96
CA PHE A 174 -3.09 3.50 -13.56
C PHE A 174 -2.61 4.86 -14.07
N LYS A 175 -3.50 5.65 -14.69
CA LYS A 175 -3.17 6.98 -15.20
C LYS A 175 -2.81 7.95 -14.07
N MET A 176 -3.53 7.87 -12.95
CA MET A 176 -3.34 8.78 -11.82
C MET A 176 -2.17 8.37 -10.93
N GLN A 177 -2.06 7.08 -10.60
CA GLN A 177 -1.02 6.55 -9.72
C GLN A 177 -0.65 5.10 -10.10
N GLY A 178 -0.07 4.93 -11.29
CA GLY A 178 0.39 3.62 -11.76
C GLY A 178 1.61 3.12 -10.98
N ASP A 179 1.46 1.99 -10.30
CA ASP A 179 2.54 1.23 -9.67
C ASP A 179 2.57 -0.24 -10.13
N ALA A 180 3.41 -1.07 -9.51
CA ALA A 180 3.50 -2.49 -9.82
C ALA A 180 2.18 -3.26 -9.63
N GLU A 181 1.39 -2.90 -8.62
CA GLU A 181 0.15 -3.59 -8.24
C GLU A 181 -1.00 -3.20 -9.18
N VAL A 182 -1.19 -1.89 -9.39
CA VAL A 182 -2.20 -1.37 -10.35
C VAL A 182 -1.91 -1.89 -11.77
N SER A 183 -0.62 -1.97 -12.14
CA SER A 183 -0.21 -2.55 -13.43
C SER A 183 -0.56 -4.04 -13.54
N ALA A 184 -0.48 -4.78 -12.44
CA ALA A 184 -0.82 -6.20 -12.40
C ALA A 184 -2.33 -6.40 -12.61
N HIS A 185 -3.18 -5.64 -11.89
CA HIS A 185 -4.62 -5.68 -12.05
C HIS A 185 -5.05 -5.31 -13.46
N LEU A 186 -4.57 -4.16 -13.97
CA LEU A 186 -4.91 -3.70 -15.32
C LEU A 186 -4.43 -4.69 -16.38
N GLY A 187 -3.19 -5.20 -16.25
CA GLY A 187 -2.65 -6.19 -17.17
C GLY A 187 -3.45 -7.50 -17.15
N GLU A 188 -3.91 -7.95 -15.98
CA GLU A 188 -4.73 -9.16 -15.86
C GLU A 188 -6.11 -9.00 -16.51
N VAL A 189 -6.76 -7.86 -16.30
CA VAL A 189 -8.04 -7.54 -16.97
C VAL A 189 -7.87 -7.50 -18.48
N LEU A 190 -6.84 -6.81 -18.98
CA LEU A 190 -6.54 -6.75 -20.41
C LEU A 190 -6.26 -8.14 -20.99
N TRP A 191 -5.56 -9.00 -20.24
CA TRP A 191 -5.29 -10.37 -20.65
C TRP A 191 -6.57 -11.19 -20.79
N HIS A 192 -7.48 -11.09 -19.81
CA HIS A 192 -8.77 -11.79 -19.82
C HIS A 192 -9.67 -11.33 -20.98
N LEU A 193 -9.61 -10.04 -21.32
CA LEU A 193 -10.30 -9.45 -22.47
C LEU A 193 -9.63 -9.77 -23.83
N GLY A 194 -8.57 -10.59 -23.85
CA GLY A 194 -7.86 -10.98 -25.06
C GLY A 194 -6.89 -9.92 -25.62
N LYS A 195 -6.72 -8.77 -24.95
CA LYS A 195 -5.81 -7.68 -25.31
C LYS A 195 -4.39 -7.96 -24.81
N LYS A 196 -3.83 -9.10 -25.22
CA LYS A 196 -2.59 -9.65 -24.65
C LYS A 196 -1.36 -8.76 -24.81
N GLU A 197 -1.24 -8.07 -25.94
CA GLU A 197 -0.13 -7.15 -26.19
C GLU A 197 -0.15 -5.97 -25.20
N GLN A 198 -1.33 -5.40 -24.96
CA GLN A 198 -1.52 -4.32 -23.98
C GLN A 198 -1.28 -4.82 -22.55
N ALA A 199 -1.70 -6.05 -22.23
CA ALA A 199 -1.44 -6.67 -20.94
C ALA A 199 0.07 -6.80 -20.66
N VAL A 200 0.85 -7.29 -21.64
CA VAL A 200 2.30 -7.40 -21.52
C VAL A 200 2.94 -6.02 -21.34
N GLU A 201 2.48 -5.01 -22.07
CA GLU A 201 2.95 -3.63 -21.87
C GLU A 201 2.72 -3.15 -20.43
N MET A 202 1.56 -3.43 -19.84
CA MET A 202 1.27 -3.06 -18.45
C MET A 202 2.19 -3.81 -17.48
N PHE A 203 2.41 -5.10 -17.67
CA PHE A 203 3.34 -5.85 -16.83
C PHE A 203 4.77 -5.31 -16.90
N GLU A 204 5.22 -4.88 -18.09
CA GLU A 204 6.52 -4.23 -18.23
C GLU A 204 6.61 -2.87 -17.54
N LYS A 205 5.53 -2.07 -17.60
CA LYS A 205 5.44 -0.80 -16.86
C LYS A 205 5.48 -1.06 -15.35
N GLY A 206 4.69 -2.01 -14.86
CA GLY A 206 4.67 -2.40 -13.45
C GLY A 206 6.02 -2.87 -12.92
N ARG A 207 6.82 -3.56 -13.75
CA ARG A 207 8.18 -3.97 -13.37
C ARG A 207 9.16 -2.81 -13.22
N LYS A 208 8.92 -1.71 -13.93
CA LYS A 208 9.73 -0.49 -13.88
C LYS A 208 9.21 0.48 -12.81
N ALA A 209 7.91 0.44 -12.51
CA ALA A 209 7.31 1.16 -11.42
C ALA A 209 7.72 0.49 -10.09
N GLY A 210 8.07 1.28 -9.09
CA GLY A 210 8.29 0.75 -7.74
C GLY A 210 7.01 0.16 -7.14
N GLY A 211 7.07 -0.23 -5.86
CA GLY A 211 5.91 -0.75 -5.13
C GLY A 211 5.91 -2.27 -5.01
N ASN A 212 4.72 -2.84 -4.73
CA ASN A 212 4.57 -4.24 -4.40
C ASN A 212 4.66 -5.16 -5.63
N ILE A 213 5.88 -5.54 -5.98
CA ILE A 213 6.15 -6.39 -7.14
C ILE A 213 5.57 -7.81 -7.02
N ARG A 214 5.16 -8.23 -5.82
CA ARG A 214 4.71 -9.60 -5.55
C ARG A 214 3.42 -9.92 -6.28
N VAL A 215 2.45 -9.00 -6.28
CA VAL A 215 1.17 -9.19 -6.99
C VAL A 215 1.45 -9.37 -8.48
N LEU A 216 2.25 -8.48 -9.06
CA LEU A 216 2.67 -8.55 -10.46
C LEU A 216 3.33 -9.88 -10.82
N GLN A 217 4.34 -10.30 -10.04
CA GLN A 217 5.05 -11.56 -10.30
C GLN A 217 4.14 -12.79 -10.22
N ASN A 218 3.22 -12.80 -9.26
CA ASN A 218 2.26 -13.89 -9.10
C ASN A 218 1.26 -13.94 -10.26
N THR A 219 0.74 -12.78 -10.69
CA THR A 219 -0.15 -12.67 -11.86
C THR A 219 0.55 -13.14 -13.12
N MET A 220 1.75 -12.65 -13.42
CA MET A 220 2.51 -13.08 -14.60
C MET A 220 2.78 -14.59 -14.59
N ARG A 221 3.16 -15.16 -13.44
CA ARG A 221 3.38 -16.60 -13.30
C ARG A 221 2.12 -17.41 -13.58
N ARG A 222 0.97 -16.99 -13.02
CA ARG A 222 -0.33 -17.65 -13.23
C ARG A 222 -0.79 -17.59 -14.69
N LEU A 223 -0.50 -16.50 -15.38
CA LEU A 223 -0.86 -16.30 -16.79
C LEU A 223 0.16 -16.89 -17.78
N GLY A 224 1.29 -17.45 -17.29
CA GLY A 224 2.36 -17.98 -18.14
C GLY A 224 3.12 -16.90 -18.91
N VAL A 225 3.08 -15.65 -18.45
CA VAL A 225 3.87 -14.55 -19.04
C VAL A 225 5.31 -14.68 -18.56
N PRO A 226 6.30 -14.76 -19.47
CA PRO A 226 7.69 -14.91 -19.10
C PRO A 226 8.15 -13.80 -18.15
N LEU A 227 8.70 -14.19 -17.01
CA LEU A 227 9.50 -13.29 -16.19
C LEU A 227 10.89 -13.23 -16.83
N PRO A 228 11.42 -12.06 -17.24
CA PRO A 228 12.82 -12.00 -17.63
C PRO A 228 13.68 -12.46 -16.45
N GLU A 229 14.65 -13.34 -16.71
CA GLU A 229 15.51 -13.90 -15.66
C GLU A 229 16.03 -12.81 -14.73
N SER A 230 15.87 -13.02 -13.43
CA SER A 230 16.32 -12.09 -12.41
C SER A 230 17.84 -11.91 -12.50
N GLY A 231 18.29 -10.79 -13.08
CA GLY A 231 19.62 -10.23 -12.86
C GLY A 231 20.71 -10.66 -13.84
N ARG A 232 20.67 -10.13 -15.08
CA ARG A 232 21.88 -9.58 -15.69
C ARG A 232 21.56 -8.21 -16.29
N PRO A 233 22.27 -7.13 -15.95
CA PRO A 233 22.24 -5.94 -16.78
C PRO A 233 22.74 -6.36 -18.17
N ALA A 234 22.04 -5.93 -19.22
CA ALA A 234 22.52 -6.09 -20.59
C ALA A 234 23.90 -5.43 -20.68
N VAL A 235 24.96 -6.25 -20.61
CA VAL A 235 26.31 -5.81 -20.96
C VAL A 235 26.22 -5.47 -22.44
N LYS A 236 26.25 -4.17 -22.75
CA LYS A 236 26.51 -3.73 -24.11
C LYS A 236 27.89 -4.28 -24.47
N ASP A 237 27.93 -5.27 -25.34
CA ASP A 237 29.17 -5.75 -25.96
C ASP A 237 29.84 -4.57 -26.67
N LYS A 238 30.72 -3.88 -25.96
CA LYS A 238 31.72 -3.03 -26.59
C LYS A 238 32.65 -3.99 -27.31
N LYS A 239 32.49 -4.07 -28.64
CA LYS A 239 33.49 -4.64 -29.55
C LYS A 239 34.86 -4.12 -29.12
N VAL A 240 35.65 -4.98 -28.48
CA VAL A 240 37.06 -4.71 -28.23
C VAL A 240 37.76 -4.84 -29.58
N SER A 241 38.00 -3.70 -30.22
CA SER A 241 38.93 -3.59 -31.34
C SER A 241 40.31 -4.03 -30.86
N LYS A 242 40.82 -5.13 -31.43
CA LYS A 242 42.21 -5.57 -31.24
C LYS A 242 43.17 -4.46 -31.69
N PRO A 243 44.19 -4.10 -30.90
CA PRO A 243 45.24 -3.20 -31.38
C PRO A 243 46.11 -3.91 -32.43
N ALA A 244 46.35 -3.21 -33.54
CA ALA A 244 47.21 -3.65 -34.62
C ALA A 244 48.66 -3.80 -34.13
N ALA A 245 49.26 -4.96 -34.41
CA ALA A 245 50.66 -5.21 -34.15
C ALA A 245 51.54 -4.31 -35.04
N VAL A 246 52.32 -3.43 -34.42
CA VAL A 246 53.39 -2.67 -35.07
C VAL A 246 54.54 -3.62 -35.35
N ARG A 247 54.77 -3.96 -36.62
CA ARG A 247 56.02 -4.57 -37.09
C ARG A 247 57.13 -3.52 -37.04
N LYS A 248 58.11 -3.69 -36.15
CA LYS A 248 59.41 -3.04 -36.28
C LYS A 248 60.23 -3.78 -37.35
N LYS A 249 60.74 -3.04 -38.32
CA LYS A 249 61.95 -3.39 -39.08
C LYS A 249 63.14 -2.74 -38.39
#